data_AF-A0A950J6X0-F1
#
_entry.id   AF-A0A950J6X0-F1
#
_cell.length_a   1.000
_cell.length_b   1.000
_cell.length_c   1.000
_cell.angle_alpha   90.00
_cell.angle_beta   90.00
_cell.angle_gamma   90.00
#
_symmetry.space_group_name_H-M   'P 1'
#
loop_
_entity.id
_entity.type
_entity.pdbx_description
1 polymer ?
#
loop_
_entity_poly.entity_id
_entity_poly.type
_entity_poly.pdbx_seq_one_letter_code
_entity_poly.pdbx_strand_id
1 'polypeptide(L)'
;MPRRAAKRYPVGSHAAVTGVGRRADPEVRRRMSAPAMRTFLNAAQAWSLSVGEQRALLGWPAPATYYKYKAGDIGTLSYDTLTRISLVLGIYKALHVLYPDNGLADGWVKLPNNNPLFGGKPALSLMLDGGIDGLAQTRRLLDARVAG
;
A
#
# COMPACT_ATOMS: atom_id res chain seq x y z
N MET A 1 47.38 -5.92 42.37
CA MET A 1 46.15 -5.19 41.99
C MET A 1 45.82 -5.50 40.53
N PRO A 2 44.84 -6.35 40.18
CA PRO A 2 44.46 -6.56 38.79
C PRO A 2 43.46 -5.50 38.32
N ARG A 3 43.78 -4.84 37.19
CA ARG A 3 42.91 -3.85 36.53
C ARG A 3 41.65 -4.54 35.99
N ARG A 4 40.47 -4.09 36.44
CA ARG A 4 39.17 -4.47 35.88
C ARG A 4 39.10 -4.07 34.40
N ALA A 5 38.88 -5.03 33.52
CA ALA A 5 38.49 -4.76 32.14
C ALA A 5 37.05 -4.22 32.11
N ALA A 6 36.90 -2.94 31.77
CA ALA A 6 35.60 -2.35 31.46
C ALA A 6 35.19 -2.78 30.05
N LYS A 7 34.19 -3.66 29.96
CA LYS A 7 33.56 -4.06 28.70
C LYS A 7 32.86 -2.83 28.10
N ARG A 8 33.50 -2.20 27.11
CA ARG A 8 32.89 -1.11 26.32
C ARG A 8 31.87 -1.72 25.37
N TYR A 9 30.59 -1.44 25.62
CA TYR A 9 29.53 -1.64 24.64
C TYR A 9 29.56 -0.46 23.66
N PRO A 10 29.56 -0.68 22.33
CA PRO A 10 29.35 0.41 21.41
C PRO A 10 27.91 0.88 21.53
N VAL A 11 27.74 2.10 22.04
CA VAL A 11 26.48 2.85 21.98
C VAL A 11 26.29 3.24 20.51
N GLY A 12 25.59 2.40 19.76
CA GLY A 12 25.10 2.72 18.44
C GLY A 12 24.09 3.86 18.57
N SER A 13 24.56 5.07 18.29
CA SER A 13 23.82 6.31 18.14
C SER A 13 22.40 6.09 17.60
N HIS A 14 21.39 6.38 18.43
CA HIS A 14 20.05 6.72 17.96
C HIS A 14 20.10 8.10 17.27
N ALA A 15 20.85 8.20 16.18
CA ALA A 15 20.61 9.24 15.21
C ALA A 15 19.18 9.00 14.72
N ALA A 16 18.31 9.98 14.93
CA ALA A 16 16.98 9.98 14.38
C ALA A 16 17.09 9.70 12.89
N VAL A 17 16.87 8.44 12.50
CA VAL A 17 16.78 8.04 11.11
C VAL A 17 15.62 8.84 10.56
N THR A 18 15.96 9.86 9.77
CA THR A 18 15.01 10.70 9.04
C THR A 18 14.00 9.77 8.35
N GLY A 19 12.75 10.21 8.20
CA GLY A 19 11.64 9.35 7.74
C GLY A 19 11.90 8.60 6.43
N VAL A 20 12.87 9.05 5.63
CA VAL A 20 13.36 8.40 4.40
C VAL A 20 14.10 7.09 4.70
N GLY A 21 15.01 7.06 5.69
CA GLY A 21 15.83 5.88 5.98
C GLY A 21 15.04 4.70 6.59
N ARG A 22 13.98 4.99 7.35
CA ARG A 22 13.11 3.95 7.95
C ARG A 22 12.40 3.08 6.94
N ARG A 23 12.07 3.61 5.75
CA ARG A 23 11.31 2.85 4.75
C ARG A 23 12.21 1.95 3.88
N ALA A 24 13.50 2.28 3.78
CA ALA A 24 14.50 1.46 3.10
C ALA A 24 15.00 0.30 3.97
N ASP A 25 14.86 0.41 5.30
CA ASP A 25 15.28 -0.59 6.27
C ASP A 25 14.58 -1.96 6.05
N PRO A 26 15.34 -3.02 5.76
CA PRO A 26 14.80 -4.37 5.57
C PRO A 26 14.02 -4.90 6.77
N GLU A 27 14.41 -4.56 8.00
CA GLU A 27 13.73 -5.02 9.21
C GLU A 27 12.34 -4.38 9.33
N VAL A 28 12.26 -3.08 9.07
CA VAL A 28 10.99 -2.35 9.05
C VAL A 28 10.06 -2.93 7.98
N ARG A 29 10.56 -3.15 6.76
CA ARG A 29 9.77 -3.76 5.68
C ARG A 29 9.29 -5.16 6.06
N ARG A 30 10.13 -6.00 6.65
CA ARG A 30 9.75 -7.35 7.10
C ARG A 30 8.59 -7.29 8.09
N ARG A 31 8.65 -6.39 9.07
CA ARG A 31 7.58 -6.19 10.07
C ARG A 31 6.28 -5.68 9.45
N MET A 32 6.36 -4.85 8.42
CA MET A 32 5.19 -4.28 7.73
C MET A 32 4.57 -5.21 6.69
N SER A 33 5.33 -6.17 6.17
CA SER A 33 4.95 -6.97 4.98
C SER A 33 3.65 -7.77 5.18
N ALA A 34 3.61 -8.62 6.20
CA ALA A 34 2.45 -9.46 6.49
C ALA A 34 1.16 -8.66 6.81
N PRO A 35 1.16 -7.66 7.71
CA PRO A 35 -0.04 -6.85 7.95
C PRO A 35 -0.45 -6.05 6.71
N ALA A 36 0.48 -5.43 5.98
CA ALA A 36 0.15 -4.64 4.79
C ALA A 36 -0.54 -5.50 3.71
N MET A 37 -0.01 -6.69 3.43
CA MET A 37 -0.60 -7.59 2.45
C MET A 37 -1.99 -8.08 2.87
N ARG A 38 -2.19 -8.45 4.15
CA ARG A 38 -3.53 -8.83 4.64
C ARG A 38 -4.54 -7.71 4.48
N THR A 39 -4.17 -6.47 4.84
CA THR A 39 -5.07 -5.32 4.68
C THR A 39 -5.36 -5.03 3.21
N PHE A 40 -4.36 -5.17 2.32
CA PHE A 40 -4.57 -5.07 0.88
C PHE A 40 -5.58 -6.10 0.37
N LEU A 41 -5.44 -7.38 0.77
CA LEU A 41 -6.35 -8.45 0.34
C LEU A 41 -7.79 -8.20 0.81
N ASN A 42 -7.98 -7.64 2.01
CA ASN A 42 -9.31 -7.26 2.50
C ASN A 42 -9.92 -6.13 1.66
N ALA A 43 -9.15 -5.08 1.35
CA ALA A 43 -9.63 -3.99 0.49
C ALA A 43 -9.95 -4.49 -0.94
N ALA A 44 -9.09 -5.35 -1.49
CA ALA A 44 -9.33 -5.99 -2.78
C ALA A 44 -10.58 -6.86 -2.79
N GLN A 45 -10.89 -7.54 -1.68
CA GLN A 45 -12.12 -8.30 -1.52
C GLN A 45 -13.35 -7.40 -1.48
N ALA A 46 -13.30 -6.31 -0.70
CA ALA A 46 -14.40 -5.33 -0.62
C ALA A 46 -14.72 -4.74 -2.01
N TRP A 47 -13.69 -4.42 -2.79
CA TRP A 47 -13.85 -3.96 -4.18
C TRP A 47 -14.17 -5.09 -5.17
N SER A 48 -14.26 -6.35 -4.73
CA SER A 48 -14.48 -7.53 -5.58
C SER A 48 -13.49 -7.63 -6.75
N LEU A 49 -12.21 -7.40 -6.50
CA LEU A 49 -11.17 -7.45 -7.52
C LEU A 49 -10.84 -8.89 -7.91
N SER A 50 -10.73 -9.14 -9.22
CA SER A 50 -10.17 -10.37 -9.77
C SER A 50 -8.68 -10.52 -9.40
N VAL A 51 -8.16 -11.75 -9.51
CA VAL A 51 -6.73 -12.02 -9.28
C VAL A 51 -5.84 -11.22 -10.23
N GLY A 52 -6.28 -11.00 -11.48
CA GLY A 52 -5.57 -10.18 -12.46
C GLY A 52 -5.43 -8.73 -12.00
N GLU A 53 -6.54 -8.13 -11.57
CA GLU A 53 -6.56 -6.75 -11.06
C GLU A 53 -5.72 -6.60 -9.79
N GLN A 54 -5.82 -7.55 -8.86
CA GLN A 54 -5.00 -7.54 -7.65
C GLN A 54 -3.51 -7.59 -7.95
N ARG A 55 -3.08 -8.45 -8.89
CA ARG A 55 -1.68 -8.51 -9.31
C ARG A 55 -1.25 -7.23 -10.03
N ALA A 56 -2.10 -6.65 -10.87
CA ALA A 56 -1.80 -5.38 -11.54
C ALA A 56 -1.56 -4.25 -10.53
N LEU A 57 -2.44 -4.11 -9.52
CA LEU A 57 -2.27 -3.10 -8.46
C LEU A 57 -1.00 -3.32 -7.62
N LEU A 58 -0.57 -4.58 -7.46
CA LEU A 58 0.68 -4.95 -6.77
C LEU A 58 1.95 -4.81 -7.63
N GLY A 59 1.85 -4.42 -8.90
CA GLY A 59 3.00 -4.29 -9.80
C GLY A 59 3.42 -5.61 -10.47
N TRP A 60 2.45 -6.46 -10.80
CA TRP A 60 2.63 -7.73 -11.52
C TRP A 60 3.62 -8.71 -10.87
N PRO A 61 3.48 -9.06 -9.57
CA PRO A 61 4.24 -10.18 -9.03
C PRO A 61 3.96 -11.46 -9.82
N ALA A 62 4.95 -12.35 -9.89
CA ALA A 62 4.79 -13.66 -10.50
C ALA A 62 3.56 -14.39 -9.89
N PRO A 63 2.80 -15.18 -10.68
CA PRO A 63 1.59 -15.84 -10.18
C PRO A 63 1.84 -16.65 -8.90
N ALA A 64 2.92 -17.46 -8.89
CA ALA A 64 3.30 -18.26 -7.73
C ALA A 64 3.55 -17.41 -6.48
N THR A 65 4.25 -16.27 -6.63
CA THR A 65 4.49 -15.32 -5.53
C THR A 65 3.18 -14.75 -4.98
N TYR A 66 2.24 -14.38 -5.86
CA TYR A 66 0.94 -13.87 -5.43
C TYR A 66 0.10 -14.94 -4.72
N TYR A 67 0.14 -16.20 -5.16
CA TYR A 67 -0.55 -17.28 -4.46
C TYR A 67 0.04 -17.56 -3.07
N LYS A 68 1.37 -17.43 -2.88
CA LYS A 68 1.99 -17.46 -1.54
C LYS A 68 1.45 -16.36 -0.64
N TYR A 69 1.32 -15.13 -1.17
CA TYR A 69 0.73 -14.02 -0.42
C TYR A 69 -0.70 -14.34 0.04
N LYS A 70 -1.54 -14.92 -0.85
CA LYS A 70 -2.90 -15.35 -0.49
C LYS A 70 -2.93 -16.47 0.55
N ALA A 71 -1.92 -17.34 0.56
CA ALA A 71 -1.76 -18.40 1.57
C ALA A 71 -1.21 -17.89 2.91
N GLY A 72 -0.89 -16.59 3.03
CA GLY A 72 -0.28 -16.01 4.22
C GLY A 72 1.23 -16.18 4.32
N ASP A 73 1.87 -16.85 3.35
CA ASP A 73 3.33 -16.96 3.22
C ASP A 73 3.89 -15.66 2.61
N ILE A 74 3.97 -14.65 3.46
CA ILE A 74 4.39 -13.30 3.09
C ILE A 74 5.80 -13.06 3.63
N GLY A 75 6.79 -13.22 2.76
CA GLY A 75 8.17 -12.81 3.03
C GLY A 75 8.32 -11.28 3.12
N THR A 76 9.56 -10.80 3.09
CA THR A 76 9.82 -9.35 3.04
C THR A 76 9.43 -8.80 1.67
N LEU A 77 8.38 -7.98 1.64
CA LEU A 77 7.95 -7.28 0.43
C LEU A 77 8.98 -6.23 0.00
N SER A 78 9.03 -5.98 -1.31
CA SER A 78 9.82 -4.89 -1.87
C SER A 78 9.27 -3.53 -1.42
N TYR A 79 10.12 -2.50 -1.49
CA TYR A 79 9.69 -1.12 -1.25
C TYR A 79 8.58 -0.68 -2.22
N ASP A 80 8.68 -1.08 -3.50
CA ASP A 80 7.66 -0.78 -4.52
C ASP A 80 6.30 -1.41 -4.16
N THR A 81 6.28 -2.70 -3.81
CA THR A 81 5.03 -3.38 -3.43
C THR A 81 4.40 -2.75 -2.18
N LEU A 82 5.19 -2.41 -1.16
CA LEU A 82 4.69 -1.71 0.02
C LEU A 82 4.16 -0.31 -0.31
N THR A 83 4.80 0.40 -1.25
CA THR A 83 4.36 1.72 -1.70
C THR A 83 3.02 1.62 -2.42
N ARG A 84 2.86 0.66 -3.33
CA ARG A 84 1.59 0.40 -4.03
C ARG A 84 0.47 0.03 -3.07
N ILE A 85 0.73 -0.85 -2.10
CA ILE A 85 -0.23 -1.18 -1.05
C ILE A 85 -0.63 0.07 -0.27
N SER A 86 0.34 0.90 0.12
CA SER A 86 0.06 2.15 0.83
C SER A 86 -0.83 3.11 0.03
N LEU A 87 -0.67 3.18 -1.30
CA LEU A 87 -1.54 3.98 -2.17
C LEU A 87 -2.96 3.42 -2.19
N VAL A 88 -3.11 2.11 -2.39
CA VAL A 88 -4.42 1.42 -2.41
C VAL A 88 -5.17 1.60 -1.10
N LEU A 89 -4.52 1.33 0.05
CA LEU A 89 -5.14 1.50 1.37
C LEU A 89 -5.50 2.96 1.66
N GLY A 90 -4.69 3.87 1.13
CA GLY A 90 -4.98 5.28 1.13
C GLY A 90 -6.25 5.69 0.41
N ILE A 91 -6.40 5.19 -0.82
CA ILE A 91 -7.60 5.38 -1.65
C ILE A 91 -8.82 4.81 -0.92
N TYR A 92 -8.71 3.57 -0.44
CA TYR A 92 -9.76 2.90 0.33
C TYR A 92 -10.20 3.74 1.53
N LYS A 93 -9.25 4.21 2.34
CA LYS A 93 -9.53 5.06 3.51
C LYS A 93 -10.20 6.37 3.10
N ALA A 94 -9.69 7.06 2.09
CA ALA A 94 -10.24 8.35 1.66
C ALA A 94 -11.70 8.21 1.20
N LEU A 95 -12.03 7.14 0.48
CA LEU A 95 -13.41 6.86 0.08
C LEU A 95 -14.35 6.67 1.28
N HIS A 96 -13.90 5.95 2.31
CA HIS A 96 -14.68 5.74 3.54
C HIS A 96 -14.81 6.98 4.42
N VAL A 97 -13.96 7.99 4.22
CA VAL A 97 -14.14 9.31 4.84
C VAL A 97 -15.16 10.14 4.05
N LEU A 98 -15.08 10.10 2.72
CA LEU A 98 -15.93 10.90 1.83
C LEU A 98 -17.37 10.40 1.76
N TYR A 99 -17.59 9.09 1.86
CA TYR A 99 -18.90 8.47 1.66
C TYR A 99 -19.31 7.73 2.93
N PRO A 100 -20.38 8.19 3.62
CA PRO A 100 -20.92 7.50 4.79
C PRO A 100 -21.51 6.12 4.47
N ASP A 101 -21.97 5.92 3.23
CA ASP A 101 -22.45 4.62 2.75
C ASP A 101 -21.25 3.75 2.34
N ASN A 102 -21.01 2.68 3.11
CA ASN A 102 -19.90 1.75 2.86
C ASN A 102 -20.03 1.03 1.51
N GLY A 103 -21.24 0.71 1.06
CA GLY A 103 -21.46 0.06 -0.23
C GLY A 103 -21.07 0.97 -1.39
N LEU A 104 -21.39 2.26 -1.28
CA LEU A 104 -20.92 3.28 -2.23
C LEU A 104 -19.41 3.45 -2.14
N ALA A 105 -18.83 3.53 -0.94
CA ALA A 105 -17.38 3.68 -0.75
C ALA A 105 -16.59 2.51 -1.37
N ASP A 106 -17.07 1.28 -1.17
CA ASP A 106 -16.48 0.06 -1.73
C ASP A 106 -16.73 -0.07 -3.23
N GLY A 107 -17.89 0.37 -3.73
CA GLY A 107 -18.24 0.32 -5.14
C GLY A 107 -17.59 1.42 -6.00
N TRP A 108 -17.21 2.55 -5.39
CA TRP A 108 -16.89 3.78 -6.10
C TRP A 108 -15.82 3.62 -7.19
N VAL A 109 -14.77 2.83 -6.91
CA VAL A 109 -13.66 2.64 -7.86
C VAL A 109 -14.09 1.96 -9.16
N LYS A 110 -15.21 1.23 -9.14
CA LYS A 110 -15.78 0.50 -10.29
C LYS A 110 -16.90 1.26 -11.01
N LEU A 111 -17.41 2.33 -10.43
CA LEU A 111 -18.46 3.14 -11.05
C LEU A 111 -17.87 4.06 -12.14
N PRO A 112 -18.59 4.29 -13.25
CA PRO A 112 -18.24 5.35 -14.20
C PRO A 112 -18.03 6.68 -13.49
N ASN A 113 -16.99 7.40 -13.87
CA ASN A 113 -16.60 8.63 -13.19
C ASN A 113 -16.40 9.80 -14.14
N ASN A 114 -17.21 10.85 -13.97
CA ASN A 114 -17.20 12.03 -14.83
C ASN A 114 -16.10 13.03 -14.48
N ASN A 115 -15.26 12.76 -13.47
CA ASN A 115 -14.09 13.60 -13.25
C ASN A 115 -13.17 13.52 -14.50
N PRO A 116 -12.66 14.65 -15.02
CA PRO A 116 -11.82 14.67 -16.22
C PRO A 116 -10.62 13.71 -16.16
N LEU A 117 -10.09 13.43 -14.96
CA LEU A 117 -9.00 12.47 -14.75
C LEU A 117 -9.32 11.06 -15.26
N PHE A 118 -10.60 10.65 -15.20
CA PHE A 118 -11.02 9.29 -15.56
C PHE A 118 -11.73 9.23 -16.92
N GLY A 119 -12.08 10.38 -17.51
CA GLY A 119 -12.67 10.45 -18.85
C GLY A 119 -13.96 9.63 -18.99
N GLY A 120 -14.82 9.60 -17.96
CA GLY A 120 -16.06 8.83 -17.94
C GLY A 120 -15.89 7.34 -17.60
N LYS A 121 -14.65 6.84 -17.52
CA LYS A 121 -14.36 5.45 -17.14
C LYS A 121 -14.33 5.29 -15.61
N PRO A 122 -14.38 4.05 -15.11
CA PRO A 122 -14.09 3.77 -13.70
C PRO A 122 -12.69 4.21 -13.29
N ALA A 123 -12.55 4.69 -12.05
CA ALA A 123 -11.24 5.05 -11.50
C ALA A 123 -10.27 3.87 -11.48
N LEU A 124 -10.80 2.65 -11.29
CA LEU A 124 -10.04 1.41 -11.34
C LEU A 124 -9.31 1.23 -12.68
N SER A 125 -9.89 1.65 -13.81
CA SER A 125 -9.21 1.56 -15.11
C SER A 125 -7.89 2.34 -15.13
N LEU A 126 -7.89 3.57 -14.62
CA LEU A 126 -6.67 4.37 -14.51
C LEU A 126 -5.65 3.73 -13.55
N MET A 127 -6.12 3.16 -12.43
CA MET A 127 -5.25 2.49 -11.45
C MET A 127 -4.57 1.24 -12.04
N LEU A 128 -5.27 0.50 -12.89
CA LEU A 128 -4.75 -0.71 -13.53
C LEU A 128 -3.80 -0.37 -14.70
N ASP A 129 -4.23 0.50 -15.60
CA ASP A 129 -3.51 0.82 -16.84
C ASP A 129 -2.33 1.77 -16.58
N GLY A 130 -2.50 2.72 -15.66
CA GLY A 130 -1.49 3.73 -15.30
C GLY A 130 -0.48 3.26 -14.25
N GLY A 131 -0.61 2.03 -13.73
CA GLY A 131 0.28 1.47 -12.72
C GLY A 131 0.41 2.36 -11.47
N ILE A 132 1.65 2.61 -11.03
CA ILE A 132 1.89 3.39 -9.81
C ILE A 132 1.47 4.85 -9.95
N ASP A 133 1.60 5.43 -11.14
CA ASP A 133 1.21 6.81 -11.41
C ASP A 133 -0.31 6.96 -11.42
N GLY A 134 -1.03 5.97 -11.97
CA GLY A 134 -2.49 5.90 -11.91
C GLY A 134 -3.00 5.83 -10.47
N LEU A 135 -2.37 4.98 -9.64
CA LEU A 135 -2.63 4.92 -8.20
C LEU A 135 -2.37 6.26 -7.50
N ALA A 136 -1.23 6.89 -7.78
CA ALA A 136 -0.84 8.15 -7.14
C ALA A 136 -1.77 9.31 -7.53
N GLN A 137 -2.18 9.40 -8.80
CA GLN A 137 -3.13 10.40 -9.29
C GLN A 137 -4.50 10.24 -8.63
N THR A 138 -5.01 9.00 -8.58
CA THR A 138 -6.29 8.69 -7.93
C THR A 138 -6.24 9.05 -6.44
N ARG A 139 -5.14 8.72 -5.75
CA ARG A 139 -4.97 9.06 -4.34
C ARG A 139 -4.97 10.57 -4.12
N ARG A 140 -4.20 11.33 -4.92
CA ARG A 140 -4.13 12.80 -4.80
C ARG A 140 -5.49 13.46 -4.99
N LEU A 141 -6.27 13.00 -5.96
CA LEU A 141 -7.63 13.51 -6.19
C LEU A 141 -8.52 13.32 -4.96
N LEU A 142 -8.48 12.13 -4.35
CA LEU A 142 -9.31 11.83 -3.18
C LEU A 142 -8.83 12.57 -1.92
N ASP A 143 -7.52 12.69 -1.72
CA ASP A 143 -6.97 13.46 -0.60
C ASP A 143 -7.37 14.94 -0.69
N ALA A 144 -7.35 15.52 -1.89
CA ALA A 144 -7.79 16.90 -2.11
C ALA A 144 -9.27 17.10 -1.78
N ARG A 145 -10.12 16.08 -1.98
CA ARG A 145 -11.54 16.11 -1.62
C ARG A 145 -11.78 15.92 -0.13
N VAL A 146 -10.90 15.21 0.58
CA VAL A 146 -11.01 15.02 2.04
C VAL A 146 -10.57 16.28 2.80
N ALA A 147 -9.63 17.05 2.25
CA ALA A 147 -9.08 18.23 2.90
C ALA A 147 -9.89 19.52 2.67
N GLY A 148 -10.83 19.53 1.72
CA GLY A 148 -11.74 20.63 1.44
C GLY A 148 -13.11 20.41 2.04
#